data_AF-A0A7W9T327-F1
#
_entry.id   AF-A0A7W9T327-F1
#
_cell.length_a   1.000
_cell.length_b   1.000
_cell.length_c   1.000
_cell.angle_alpha   90.00
_cell.angle_beta   90.00
_cell.angle_gamma   90.00
#
_symmetry.space_group_name_H-M   'P 1'
#
loop_
_entity.id
_entity.type
_entity.pdbx_description
1 polymer ?
#
loop_
_entity_poly.entity_id
_entity_poly.type
_entity_poly.pdbx_seq_one_letter_code
_entity_poly.pdbx_strand_id
1 'polypeptide(L)'
;MPSRPILSVPTPCHENWHAMTPAAQGRHCAACDKVVVDFTRMTDAEVLAYLGHSVGKSCGRFRAEQLNRPLVATSVPVTSWRLWLAAAVAAFGLAPAAHAQTPQPVPVRQQVTLGMVATPSQPAQSTLPLVIVRGLVADETGTGLPGVTILLKGTQVGAASHTDGSFELRVPAGRPVVLLVSSVGFVTKEIVVHPEVPLTISLDADVKGNFESWYTPRSLWWRITRPFRQF
;
A
#
# COMPACT_ATOMS: atom_id res chain seq x y z
N MET A 1 -1.78 -15.08 -13.25
CA MET A 1 -1.72 -15.08 -11.77
C MET A 1 -2.45 -13.84 -11.29
N PRO A 2 -3.41 -13.93 -10.35
CA PRO A 2 -4.09 -12.74 -9.84
C PRO A 2 -3.05 -11.84 -9.14
N SER A 3 -2.97 -10.58 -9.57
CA SER A 3 -2.12 -9.57 -8.95
C SER A 3 -2.62 -9.31 -7.53
N ARG A 4 -1.78 -9.56 -6.53
CA ARG A 4 -2.11 -9.25 -5.13
C ARG A 4 -1.74 -7.80 -4.85
N PRO A 5 -2.70 -6.91 -4.56
CA PRO A 5 -2.40 -5.52 -4.26
C PRO A 5 -1.59 -5.41 -2.96
N ILE A 6 -0.64 -4.48 -2.92
CA ILE A 6 0.17 -4.15 -1.74
C ILE A 6 -0.32 -2.79 -1.21
N LEU A 7 -0.63 -2.74 0.07
CA LEU A 7 -1.04 -1.51 0.75
C LEU A 7 0.17 -0.78 1.31
N SER A 8 0.30 0.51 0.99
CA SER A 8 1.36 1.37 1.54
C SER A 8 0.81 2.75 1.92
N VAL A 9 1.40 3.37 2.94
CA VAL A 9 1.02 4.71 3.41
C VAL A 9 2.20 5.65 3.13
N PRO A 10 2.18 6.38 2.00
CA PRO A 10 3.33 7.19 1.59
C PRO A 10 3.53 8.44 2.46
N THR A 11 2.47 8.91 3.12
CA THR A 11 2.49 10.09 4.00
C THR A 11 1.93 9.73 5.38
N PRO A 12 2.76 9.16 6.28
CA PRO A 12 2.32 8.82 7.62
C PRO A 12 1.96 10.10 8.40
N CYS A 13 0.82 10.07 9.09
CA CYS A 13 0.40 11.14 9.98
C CYS A 13 0.98 10.88 11.37
N HIS A 14 1.62 11.88 11.98
CA HIS A 14 2.17 11.81 13.34
C HIS A 14 1.23 12.36 14.42
N GLU A 15 0.00 12.73 14.04
CA GLU A 15 -1.02 13.21 14.97
C GLU A 15 -1.53 12.10 15.90
N ASN A 16 -1.90 12.51 17.12
CA ASN A 16 -2.44 11.57 18.10
C ASN A 16 -3.87 11.19 17.74
N TRP A 17 -4.07 9.92 17.37
CA TRP A 17 -5.39 9.35 17.12
C TRP A 17 -6.41 9.66 18.22
N HIS A 18 -6.01 9.60 19.50
CA HIS A 18 -6.90 9.81 20.65
C HIS A 18 -7.37 11.27 20.78
N ALA A 19 -6.64 12.22 20.23
CA ALA A 19 -6.97 13.65 20.24
C ALA A 19 -7.92 14.07 19.08
N MET A 20 -8.20 13.18 18.14
CA MET A 20 -9.09 13.45 16.99
C MET A 20 -10.57 13.54 17.39
N THR A 21 -11.41 14.20 16.58
CA THR A 21 -12.86 14.32 16.86
C THR A 21 -13.64 13.14 16.24
N PRO A 22 -14.68 12.58 16.89
CA PRO A 22 -15.48 11.50 16.30
C PRO A 22 -16.19 11.94 15.01
N ALA A 23 -16.22 11.06 14.00
CA ALA A 23 -16.89 11.26 12.72
C ALA A 23 -17.66 9.98 12.29
N ALA A 24 -18.50 10.07 11.26
CA ALA A 24 -19.40 8.96 10.87
C ALA A 24 -18.68 7.63 10.55
N GLN A 25 -17.47 7.67 9.97
CA GLN A 25 -16.71 6.49 9.53
C GLN A 25 -15.33 6.37 10.24
N GLY A 26 -15.10 7.13 11.31
CA GLY A 26 -13.81 7.16 11.97
C GLY A 26 -13.64 8.40 12.85
N ARG A 27 -12.48 9.03 12.74
CA ARG A 27 -12.20 10.28 13.46
C ARG A 27 -11.64 11.33 12.52
N HIS A 28 -12.05 12.59 12.69
CA HIS A 28 -11.53 13.70 11.92
C HIS A 28 -10.23 14.23 12.54
N CYS A 29 -9.22 14.37 11.69
CA CYS A 29 -7.93 14.93 12.04
C CYS A 29 -7.90 16.42 11.72
N ALA A 30 -7.74 17.26 12.75
CA ALA A 30 -7.68 18.72 12.57
C ALA A 30 -6.45 19.20 11.77
N ALA A 31 -5.33 18.48 11.81
CA ALA A 31 -4.09 18.90 11.14
C ALA A 31 -4.14 18.74 9.61
N CYS A 32 -4.80 17.70 9.12
CA CYS A 32 -4.86 17.39 7.69
C CYS A 32 -6.26 17.45 7.08
N ASP A 33 -7.26 17.84 7.89
CA ASP A 33 -8.68 17.99 7.54
C ASP A 33 -9.27 16.76 6.83
N LYS A 34 -8.90 15.56 7.31
CA LYS A 34 -9.36 14.29 6.76
C LYS A 34 -9.97 13.41 7.84
N VAL A 35 -10.95 12.61 7.42
CA VAL A 35 -11.47 11.51 8.24
C VAL A 35 -10.51 10.33 8.12
N VAL A 36 -9.97 9.92 9.26
CA VAL A 36 -9.10 8.76 9.39
C VAL A 36 -9.94 7.57 9.85
N VAL A 37 -9.97 6.51 9.04
CA VAL A 37 -10.71 5.27 9.29
C VAL A 37 -9.83 4.28 10.04
N ASP A 38 -10.35 3.56 11.03
CA ASP A 38 -9.57 2.57 11.78
C ASP A 38 -9.65 1.18 11.11
N PHE A 39 -8.58 0.78 10.41
CA PHE A 39 -8.45 -0.54 9.78
C PHE A 39 -7.73 -1.56 10.66
N THR A 40 -7.30 -1.17 11.87
CA THR A 40 -6.53 -2.06 12.78
C THR A 40 -7.32 -3.27 13.25
N ARG A 41 -8.63 -3.28 13.05
CA ARG A 41 -9.53 -4.40 13.38
C ARG A 41 -10.10 -5.11 12.16
N MET A 42 -9.75 -4.68 10.95
CA MET A 42 -10.24 -5.27 9.71
C MET A 42 -9.28 -6.34 9.18
N THR A 43 -9.86 -7.37 8.56
CA THR A 43 -9.16 -8.39 7.78
C THR A 43 -8.78 -7.86 6.40
N ASP A 44 -7.83 -8.51 5.71
CA ASP A 44 -7.41 -8.11 4.36
C ASP A 44 -8.59 -8.05 3.37
N ALA A 45 -9.53 -9.00 3.46
CA ALA A 45 -10.71 -9.01 2.61
C ALA A 45 -11.65 -7.82 2.88
N GLU A 46 -11.85 -7.45 4.15
CA GLU A 46 -12.66 -6.29 4.55
C GLU A 46 -11.99 -4.97 4.14
N VAL A 47 -10.67 -4.87 4.33
CA VAL A 47 -9.89 -3.69 3.90
C VAL A 47 -10.01 -3.53 2.38
N LEU A 48 -9.88 -4.61 1.60
CA LEU A 48 -10.04 -4.58 0.14
C LEU A 48 -11.46 -4.19 -0.26
N ALA A 49 -12.48 -4.73 0.39
CA ALA A 49 -13.87 -4.38 0.12
C ALA A 49 -14.14 -2.89 0.40
N TYR A 50 -13.61 -2.36 1.50
CA TYR A 50 -13.75 -0.95 1.86
C TYR A 50 -13.05 -0.02 0.87
N LEU A 51 -11.78 -0.30 0.57
CA LEU A 51 -10.98 0.51 -0.36
C LEU A 51 -11.50 0.42 -1.80
N GLY A 52 -12.10 -0.71 -2.20
CA GLY A 52 -12.73 -0.86 -3.52
C GLY A 52 -13.98 0.01 -3.73
N HIS A 53 -14.70 0.38 -2.67
CA HIS A 53 -15.86 1.27 -2.72
C HIS A 53 -15.51 2.74 -2.43
N SER A 54 -14.31 3.01 -1.92
CA SER A 54 -13.86 4.35 -1.57
C SER A 54 -13.28 5.05 -2.80
N VAL A 55 -13.97 6.07 -3.29
CA VAL A 55 -13.49 6.86 -4.45
C VAL A 55 -12.48 7.91 -3.97
N GLY A 56 -11.20 7.74 -4.28
CA GLY A 56 -10.13 8.73 -4.04
C GLY A 56 -9.16 8.38 -2.90
N LYS A 57 -8.42 9.39 -2.42
CA LYS A 57 -7.36 9.22 -1.40
C LYS A 57 -7.97 9.15 0.01
N SER A 58 -8.24 7.96 0.53
CA SER A 58 -8.68 7.76 1.92
C SER A 58 -7.50 7.77 2.91
N CYS A 59 -7.71 8.32 4.11
CA CYS A 59 -6.75 8.19 5.22
C CYS A 59 -7.20 7.08 6.18
N GLY A 60 -6.25 6.30 6.67
CA GLY A 60 -6.53 5.17 7.53
C GLY A 60 -5.45 4.93 8.57
N ARG A 61 -5.86 4.35 9.70
CA ARG A 61 -4.97 3.82 10.72
C ARG A 61 -4.78 2.33 10.49
N PHE A 62 -3.54 1.90 10.35
CA PHE A 62 -3.15 0.51 10.09
C PHE A 62 -2.17 0.03 11.16
N ARG A 63 -2.11 -1.28 11.37
CA ARG A 63 -0.99 -1.90 12.10
C ARG A 63 0.24 -1.98 11.20
N ALA A 64 1.42 -1.99 11.79
CA ALA A 64 2.67 -2.07 11.04
C ALA A 64 2.72 -3.32 10.15
N GLU A 65 2.17 -4.44 10.62
CA GLU A 65 2.17 -5.69 9.89
C GLU A 65 1.24 -5.63 8.66
N GLN A 66 0.19 -4.79 8.68
CA GLN A 66 -0.78 -4.64 7.58
C GLN A 66 -0.20 -3.93 6.35
N LEU A 67 0.95 -3.25 6.48
CA LEU A 67 1.55 -2.45 5.42
C LEU A 67 2.66 -3.21 4.70
N ASN A 68 2.91 -2.83 3.44
CA ASN A 68 4.01 -3.33 2.60
C ASN A 68 4.03 -4.87 2.45
N ARG A 69 2.86 -5.50 2.57
CA ARG A 69 2.64 -6.94 2.31
C ARG A 69 1.56 -7.15 1.25
N PRO A 70 1.57 -8.28 0.53
CA PRO A 70 0.47 -8.62 -0.37
C PRO A 70 -0.80 -8.92 0.44
N LEU A 71 -1.89 -8.24 0.11
CA LEU A 71 -3.20 -8.51 0.72
C LEU A 71 -3.77 -9.82 0.18
N VAL A 72 -4.35 -10.62 1.07
CA VAL A 72 -4.99 -11.90 0.72
C VAL A 72 -6.51 -11.74 0.83
N ALA A 73 -7.19 -11.71 -0.31
CA ALA A 73 -8.64 -11.88 -0.37
C ALA A 73 -8.96 -13.36 -0.13
N THR A 74 -8.80 -13.83 1.11
CA THR A 74 -9.07 -15.22 1.44
C THR A 74 -10.57 -15.46 1.25
N SER A 75 -10.96 -16.14 0.17
CA SER A 75 -12.21 -16.88 0.18
C SER A 75 -12.05 -17.94 1.26
N VAL A 76 -12.77 -17.79 2.36
CA VAL A 76 -12.77 -18.82 3.40
C VAL A 76 -13.24 -20.12 2.72
N PRO A 77 -12.43 -21.19 2.67
CA PRO A 77 -12.90 -22.43 2.08
C PRO A 77 -14.09 -22.90 2.93
N VAL A 78 -15.29 -22.86 2.37
CA VAL A 78 -16.46 -23.50 2.96
C VAL A 78 -16.18 -25.00 2.99
N THR A 79 -15.65 -25.46 4.10
CA THR A 79 -15.28 -26.85 4.34
C THR A 79 -16.49 -27.76 4.05
N SER A 80 -16.32 -28.70 3.11
CA SER A 80 -17.38 -29.54 2.55
C SER A 80 -18.15 -30.38 3.59
N TRP A 81 -17.55 -30.75 4.72
CA TRP A 81 -18.25 -31.44 5.81
C TRP A 81 -19.36 -30.59 6.47
N ARG A 82 -19.24 -29.25 6.46
CA ARG A 82 -20.30 -28.35 6.93
C ARG A 82 -21.52 -28.33 5.99
N LEU A 83 -21.32 -28.66 4.71
CA LEU A 83 -22.42 -28.87 3.76
C LEU A 83 -23.11 -30.23 3.99
N TRP A 84 -22.39 -31.26 4.44
CA TRP A 84 -23.00 -32.55 4.82
C TRP A 84 -23.79 -32.49 6.13
N LEU A 85 -23.36 -31.71 7.12
CA LEU A 85 -24.14 -31.52 8.35
C LEU A 85 -25.48 -30.79 8.10
N ALA A 86 -25.53 -29.85 7.15
CA ALA A 86 -26.79 -29.22 6.74
C ALA A 86 -27.74 -30.22 6.05
N ALA A 87 -27.22 -31.18 5.29
CA ALA A 87 -28.02 -32.24 4.67
C ALA A 87 -28.51 -33.29 5.68
N ALA A 88 -27.74 -33.60 6.72
CA ALA A 88 -28.13 -34.57 7.76
C ALA A 88 -29.24 -34.06 8.70
N VAL A 89 -29.27 -32.75 9.00
CA VAL A 89 -30.35 -32.14 9.80
C VAL A 89 -31.69 -32.15 9.05
N ALA A 90 -31.68 -32.06 7.72
CA ALA A 90 -32.90 -32.18 6.91
C ALA A 90 -33.46 -33.62 6.86
N ALA A 91 -32.64 -34.64 7.11
CA ALA A 91 -33.04 -36.05 7.07
C ALA A 91 -33.57 -36.61 8.40
N PHE A 92 -33.27 -35.96 9.55
CA PHE A 92 -33.64 -36.44 10.89
C PHE A 92 -34.73 -35.62 11.61
N GLY A 93 -35.49 -34.78 10.90
CA GLY A 93 -36.86 -34.43 11.30
C GLY A 93 -37.06 -33.69 12.63
N LEU A 94 -36.05 -33.00 13.18
CA LEU A 94 -36.23 -32.07 14.31
C LEU A 94 -35.88 -30.64 13.91
N ALA A 95 -36.60 -30.13 12.92
CA ALA A 95 -36.73 -28.68 12.78
C ALA A 95 -37.92 -28.25 13.64
N PRO A 96 -37.75 -27.33 14.62
CA PRO A 96 -38.89 -26.60 15.13
C PRO A 96 -39.52 -25.90 13.92
N ALA A 97 -40.85 -25.92 13.84
CA ALA A 97 -41.59 -25.10 12.89
C ALA A 97 -41.30 -23.62 13.19
N ALA A 98 -40.17 -23.12 12.71
CA ALA A 98 -39.95 -21.70 12.58
C ALA A 98 -40.94 -21.26 11.52
N HIS A 99 -42.03 -20.63 11.96
CA HIS A 99 -42.89 -19.86 11.08
C HIS A 99 -42.01 -18.86 10.37
N ALA A 100 -41.61 -19.20 9.14
CA ALA A 100 -41.10 -18.23 8.20
C ALA A 100 -42.28 -17.31 7.90
N GLN A 101 -42.40 -16.23 8.67
CA GLN A 101 -43.02 -15.02 8.15
C GLN A 101 -42.18 -14.66 6.93
N THR A 102 -42.69 -15.03 5.76
CA THR A 102 -42.27 -14.44 4.50
C THR A 102 -42.28 -12.94 4.73
N PRO A 103 -41.13 -12.25 4.67
CA PRO A 103 -41.12 -10.80 4.67
C PRO A 103 -41.98 -10.42 3.47
N GLN A 104 -43.18 -9.89 3.74
CA GLN A 104 -43.95 -9.30 2.67
C GLN A 104 -43.06 -8.19 2.10
N PRO A 105 -42.80 -8.18 0.79
CA PRO A 105 -42.08 -7.08 0.19
C PRO A 105 -42.92 -5.83 0.41
N VAL A 106 -42.52 -5.01 1.37
CA VAL A 106 -43.10 -3.68 1.57
C VAL A 106 -42.73 -2.90 0.31
N PRO A 107 -43.68 -2.48 -0.54
CA PRO A 107 -43.35 -1.64 -1.67
C PRO A 107 -42.96 -0.27 -1.10
N VAL A 108 -41.65 -0.08 -0.87
CA VAL A 108 -41.10 1.25 -0.61
C VAL A 108 -41.27 2.02 -1.91
N ARG A 109 -42.32 2.82 -1.94
CA ARG A 109 -42.62 3.76 -3.01
C ARG A 109 -41.57 4.88 -2.94
N GLN A 110 -40.37 4.62 -3.45
CA GLN A 110 -39.39 5.67 -3.67
C GLN A 110 -39.89 6.52 -4.84
N GLN A 111 -40.54 7.63 -4.51
CA GLN A 111 -40.78 8.70 -5.45
C GLN A 111 -39.41 9.26 -5.86
N VAL A 112 -38.95 8.86 -7.04
CA VAL A 112 -37.80 9.46 -7.69
C VAL A 112 -38.20 10.90 -8.03
N THR A 113 -37.82 11.82 -7.16
CA THR A 113 -37.85 13.24 -7.49
C THR A 113 -36.66 13.43 -8.42
N LEU A 114 -36.90 13.87 -9.66
CA LEU A 114 -35.82 14.30 -10.56
C LEU A 114 -35.12 15.51 -9.95
N GLY A 115 -34.18 15.26 -9.05
CA GLY A 115 -33.16 16.21 -8.64
C GLY A 115 -31.96 16.02 -9.54
N MET A 116 -31.64 17.05 -10.33
CA MET A 116 -30.39 17.17 -11.08
C MET A 116 -29.21 16.75 -10.18
N VAL A 117 -28.61 15.60 -10.48
CA VAL A 117 -27.30 15.25 -9.94
C VAL A 117 -26.31 16.14 -10.68
N ALA A 118 -25.80 17.16 -9.99
CA ALA A 118 -24.72 17.99 -10.47
C ALA A 118 -23.55 17.08 -10.90
N THR A 119 -23.24 17.13 -12.19
CA THR A 119 -22.03 16.53 -12.76
C THR A 119 -20.83 17.06 -11.98
N PRO A 120 -20.00 16.20 -11.36
CA PRO A 120 -18.77 16.68 -10.76
C PRO A 120 -17.88 17.18 -11.89
N SER A 121 -17.73 18.50 -11.97
CA SER A 121 -16.77 19.18 -12.83
C SER A 121 -15.37 18.79 -12.35
N GLN A 122 -14.82 17.77 -13.01
CA GLN A 122 -13.44 17.33 -12.84
C GLN A 122 -12.52 18.54 -13.10
N PRO A 123 -11.61 18.89 -12.16
CA PRO A 123 -10.69 19.98 -12.39
C PRO A 123 -9.80 19.62 -13.58
N ALA A 124 -9.83 20.46 -14.61
CA ALA A 124 -8.95 20.39 -15.77
C ALA A 124 -7.50 20.39 -15.28
N GLN A 125 -6.89 19.21 -15.21
CA GLN A 125 -5.48 19.07 -14.89
C GLN A 125 -4.69 19.58 -16.09
N SER A 126 -3.99 20.69 -15.87
CA SER A 126 -3.04 21.33 -16.79
C SER A 126 -2.19 20.26 -17.48
N THR A 127 -2.46 20.04 -18.77
CA THR A 127 -1.73 19.08 -19.60
C THR A 127 -0.41 19.73 -20.00
N LEU A 128 0.56 19.73 -19.09
CA LEU A 128 1.95 19.95 -19.51
C LEU A 128 2.30 18.87 -20.54
N PRO A 129 2.98 19.20 -21.64
CA PRO A 129 3.36 18.21 -22.63
C PRO A 129 4.24 17.14 -21.97
N LEU A 130 3.97 15.86 -22.24
CA LEU A 130 4.78 14.75 -21.73
C LEU A 130 5.94 14.48 -22.70
N VAL A 131 7.15 14.34 -22.18
CA VAL A 131 8.33 13.90 -22.93
C VAL A 131 8.71 12.49 -22.45
N ILE A 132 9.12 11.64 -23.38
CA ILE A 132 9.63 10.29 -23.09
C ILE A 132 11.14 10.40 -22.88
N VAL A 133 11.59 10.15 -21.66
CA VAL A 133 13.01 10.02 -21.34
C VAL A 133 13.40 8.56 -21.53
N ARG A 134 14.45 8.34 -22.31
CA ARG A 134 15.07 7.04 -22.56
C ARG A 134 16.45 7.02 -21.96
N GLY A 135 16.82 5.89 -21.37
CA GLY A 135 18.16 5.70 -20.84
C GLY A 135 18.49 4.24 -20.60
N LEU A 136 19.72 4.01 -20.16
CA LEU A 136 20.22 2.69 -19.79
C LEU A 136 20.76 2.75 -18.36
N VAL A 137 20.36 1.78 -17.54
CA VAL A 137 20.90 1.57 -16.21
C VAL A 137 21.91 0.45 -16.27
N ALA A 138 23.14 0.73 -15.86
CA ALA A 138 24.23 -0.23 -15.81
C ALA A 138 24.91 -0.22 -14.42
N ASP A 139 25.71 -1.23 -14.15
CA ASP A 139 26.63 -1.26 -13.02
C ASP A 139 27.96 -0.55 -13.35
N GLU A 140 28.94 -0.64 -12.44
CA GLU A 140 30.30 -0.15 -12.65
C GLU A 140 31.04 -0.88 -13.79
N THR A 141 30.62 -2.10 -14.13
CA THR A 141 31.22 -2.92 -15.19
C THR A 141 30.63 -2.62 -16.58
N GLY A 142 29.60 -1.77 -16.65
CA GLY A 142 28.87 -1.46 -17.88
C GLY A 142 27.81 -2.50 -18.26
N THR A 143 27.54 -3.46 -17.38
CA THR A 143 26.51 -4.49 -17.57
C THR A 143 25.14 -3.89 -17.27
N GLY A 144 24.20 -4.01 -18.22
CA GLY A 144 22.82 -3.55 -18.06
C GLY A 144 22.12 -4.24 -16.89
N LEU A 145 21.49 -3.46 -16.02
CA LEU A 145 20.85 -3.96 -14.80
C LEU A 145 19.33 -4.11 -15.00
N PRO A 146 18.79 -5.34 -14.97
CA PRO A 146 17.36 -5.58 -15.10
C PRO A 146 16.60 -5.38 -13.78
N GLY A 147 15.34 -4.97 -13.88
CA GLY A 147 14.44 -4.86 -12.72
C GLY A 147 14.75 -3.70 -11.77
N VAL A 148 15.56 -2.73 -12.21
CA VAL A 148 15.81 -1.48 -11.46
C VAL A 148 14.55 -0.65 -11.47
N THR A 149 14.19 -0.06 -10.34
CA THR A 149 13.04 0.84 -10.23
C THR A 149 13.48 2.29 -10.45
N ILE A 150 12.87 2.97 -11.43
CA ILE A 150 13.08 4.38 -11.74
C ILE A 150 11.78 5.13 -11.40
N LEU A 151 11.82 5.99 -10.37
CA LEU A 151 10.66 6.74 -9.89
C LEU A 151 10.88 8.24 -10.04
N LEU A 152 9.89 8.95 -10.58
CA LEU A 152 9.91 10.41 -10.62
C LEU A 152 9.60 10.96 -9.22
N LYS A 153 10.58 11.63 -8.60
CA LYS A 153 10.52 12.11 -7.21
C LYS A 153 9.30 13.00 -6.98
N GLY A 154 8.51 12.67 -5.96
CA GLY A 154 7.28 13.41 -5.61
C GLY A 154 6.03 12.99 -6.40
N THR A 155 6.14 12.01 -7.31
CA THR A 155 4.99 11.44 -8.03
C THR A 155 4.93 9.92 -7.89
N GLN A 156 3.83 9.32 -8.33
CA GLN A 156 3.70 7.86 -8.45
C GLN A 156 4.03 7.36 -9.87
N VAL A 157 4.61 8.22 -10.71
CA VAL A 157 4.98 7.86 -12.07
C VAL A 157 6.39 7.26 -12.03
N GLY A 158 6.49 6.00 -12.42
CA GLY A 158 7.75 5.26 -12.44
C GLY A 158 7.75 4.17 -13.52
N ALA A 159 8.92 3.63 -13.79
CA ALA A 159 9.15 2.55 -14.74
C ALA A 159 10.19 1.58 -14.15
N ALA A 160 10.20 0.35 -14.65
CA ALA A 160 11.23 -0.63 -14.34
C ALA A 160 12.18 -0.79 -15.54
N SER A 161 13.46 -1.03 -15.29
CA SER A 161 14.40 -1.34 -16.37
C SER A 161 14.14 -2.74 -16.96
N HIS A 162 14.32 -2.86 -18.28
CA HIS A 162 14.21 -4.09 -19.04
C HIS A 162 15.41 -5.03 -18.83
N THR A 163 15.40 -6.19 -19.48
CA THR A 163 16.44 -7.23 -19.39
C THR A 163 17.85 -6.74 -19.77
N ASP A 164 17.93 -5.74 -20.65
CA ASP A 164 19.14 -5.09 -21.14
C ASP A 164 19.52 -3.83 -20.35
N GLY A 165 18.76 -3.51 -19.28
CA GLY A 165 18.93 -2.29 -18.51
C GLY A 165 18.30 -1.03 -19.13
N SER A 166 17.66 -1.14 -20.30
CA SER A 166 16.98 0.01 -20.92
C SER A 166 15.71 0.40 -20.15
N PHE A 167 15.36 1.68 -20.15
CA PHE A 167 14.10 2.15 -19.56
C PHE A 167 13.50 3.29 -20.39
N GLU A 168 12.17 3.38 -20.34
CA GLU A 168 11.40 4.49 -20.89
C GLU A 168 10.46 5.05 -19.82
N LEU A 169 10.58 6.35 -19.52
CA LEU A 169 9.73 7.02 -18.54
C LEU A 169 9.10 8.27 -19.12
N ARG A 170 7.78 8.41 -18.96
CA ARG A 170 7.05 9.62 -19.34
C ARG A 170 7.16 10.65 -18.22
N VAL A 171 7.78 11.79 -18.52
CA VAL A 171 7.95 12.89 -17.57
C VAL A 171 7.31 14.18 -18.11
N PRO A 172 6.75 15.05 -17.25
CA PRO A 172 6.23 16.34 -17.68
C PRO A 172 7.37 17.24 -18.17
N ALA A 173 7.20 17.84 -19.35
CA ALA A 173 8.19 18.72 -19.96
C ALA A 173 8.25 20.10 -19.28
N GLY A 174 9.40 20.77 -19.43
CA GLY A 174 9.57 22.18 -19.07
C GLY A 174 10.12 22.47 -17.68
N ARG A 175 10.47 21.44 -16.88
CA ARG A 175 11.17 21.62 -15.59
C ARG A 175 12.23 20.53 -15.38
N PRO A 176 13.36 20.82 -14.73
CA PRO A 176 14.30 19.78 -14.29
C PRO A 176 13.59 18.87 -13.29
N VAL A 177 13.66 17.57 -13.54
CA VAL A 177 13.02 16.56 -12.69
C VAL A 177 14.07 15.69 -12.04
N VAL A 178 13.80 15.25 -10.82
CA VAL A 178 14.69 14.32 -10.09
C VAL A 178 14.14 12.91 -10.23
N LEU A 179 14.94 12.01 -10.78
CA LEU A 179 14.67 10.58 -10.80
C LEU A 179 15.34 9.92 -9.61
N LEU A 180 14.58 9.11 -8.89
CA LEU A 180 15.06 8.22 -7.84
C LEU A 180 15.25 6.85 -8.48
N VAL A 181 16.49 6.34 -8.47
CA VAL A 181 16.83 5.04 -9.02
C VAL A 181 17.23 4.12 -7.89
N SER A 182 16.50 3.02 -7.72
CA SER A 182 16.71 2.05 -6.65
C SER A 182 16.68 0.63 -7.17
N SER A 183 17.62 -0.19 -6.71
CA SER A 183 17.67 -1.63 -6.98
C SER A 183 18.10 -2.38 -5.73
N VAL A 184 17.75 -3.66 -5.64
CA VAL A 184 18.14 -4.52 -4.51
C VAL A 184 19.65 -4.76 -4.59
N GLY A 185 20.37 -4.45 -3.50
CA GLY A 185 21.82 -4.61 -3.43
C GLY A 185 22.64 -3.48 -4.08
N PHE A 186 22.00 -2.37 -4.46
CA PHE A 186 22.66 -1.18 -5.01
C PHE A 186 22.31 0.07 -4.20
N VAL A 187 23.22 1.04 -4.19
CA VAL A 187 23.00 2.32 -3.52
C VAL A 187 21.95 3.10 -4.31
N THR A 188 20.92 3.58 -3.62
CA THR A 188 19.88 4.42 -4.25
C THR A 188 20.48 5.77 -4.65
N LYS A 189 20.33 6.15 -5.92
CA LYS A 189 20.83 7.43 -6.46
C LYS A 189 19.69 8.35 -6.85
N GLU A 190 19.85 9.64 -6.57
CA GLU A 190 19.00 10.71 -7.07
C GLU A 190 19.69 11.44 -8.22
N ILE A 191 19.05 11.50 -9.39
CA ILE A 191 19.65 12.07 -10.60
C ILE A 191 18.73 13.14 -11.15
N VAL A 192 19.27 14.33 -11.37
CA VAL A 192 18.56 15.43 -12.03
C VAL A 192 18.62 15.21 -13.54
N VAL A 193 17.46 15.06 -14.18
CA VAL A 193 17.35 14.73 -15.60
C VAL A 193 16.78 15.90 -16.39
N HIS A 194 17.43 16.18 -17.52
CA HIS A 194 17.00 17.14 -18.52
C HIS A 194 16.41 16.35 -19.70
N PRO A 195 15.16 16.62 -20.12
CA PRO A 195 14.43 15.80 -21.09
C PRO A 195 15.02 15.79 -22.52
N GLU A 196 16.09 16.55 -22.78
CA GLU A 196 16.70 16.70 -24.11
C GLU A 196 17.98 15.87 -24.33
N VAL A 197 18.50 15.19 -23.29
CA VAL A 197 19.80 14.49 -23.37
C VAL A 197 19.63 12.98 -23.08
N PRO A 198 20.18 12.09 -23.92
CA PRO A 198 20.22 10.66 -23.60
C PRO A 198 21.03 10.41 -22.33
N LEU A 199 20.45 9.67 -21.38
CA LEU A 199 21.02 9.50 -20.05
C LEU A 199 21.50 8.07 -19.82
N THR A 200 22.77 7.92 -19.45
CA THR A 200 23.34 6.67 -18.93
C THR A 200 23.50 6.78 -17.43
N ILE A 201 22.90 5.86 -16.69
CA ILE A 201 22.89 5.84 -15.23
C ILE A 201 23.73 4.65 -14.77
N SER A 202 24.80 4.91 -14.02
CA SER A 202 25.59 3.86 -13.37
C SER A 202 25.27 3.78 -11.88
N LEU A 203 24.94 2.59 -11.39
CA LEU A 203 24.67 2.32 -9.97
C LEU A 203 25.86 1.61 -9.32
N ASP A 204 26.20 2.05 -8.11
CA ASP A 204 27.25 1.43 -7.31
C ASP A 204 26.63 0.34 -6.43
N ALA A 205 27.31 -0.80 -6.29
CA ALA A 205 26.83 -1.88 -5.43
C ALA A 205 26.83 -1.44 -3.95
N ASP A 206 25.74 -1.71 -3.24
CA ASP A 206 25.64 -1.44 -1.80
C ASP A 206 26.36 -2.57 -1.05
N VAL A 207 27.69 -2.51 -1.02
CA VAL A 207 28.52 -3.40 -0.20
C VAL A 207 28.46 -2.94 1.26
N LYS A 208 27.26 -2.78 1.82
CA LYS A 208 27.06 -2.54 3.26
C LYS A 208 27.03 -3.85 4.02
N GLY A 209 28.20 -4.48 4.05
CA GLY A 209 28.61 -5.40 5.12
C GLY A 209 29.23 -4.67 6.31
N ASN A 210 28.95 -3.37 6.52
CA ASN A 210 29.41 -2.68 7.73
C ASN A 210 28.40 -2.90 8.85
N PHE A 211 28.42 -4.12 9.41
CA PHE A 211 27.79 -4.39 10.70
C PHE A 211 28.67 -3.72 11.76
N GLU A 212 28.48 -2.42 11.96
CA GLU A 212 29.11 -1.73 13.08
C GLU A 212 28.51 -2.35 14.34
N SER A 213 29.27 -3.27 14.91
CA SER A 213 28.91 -4.03 16.10
C SER A 213 28.67 -3.04 17.24
N TRP A 214 27.40 -2.73 17.52
CA TRP A 214 26.98 -2.01 18.73
C TRP A 214 27.08 -2.89 20.00
N TYR A 215 28.09 -3.76 20.07
CA TYR A 215 28.43 -4.50 21.27
C TYR A 215 29.45 -3.71 22.08
N THR A 216 28.99 -2.92 23.04
CA THR A 216 29.84 -2.42 24.13
C THR A 216 29.82 -3.45 25.27
N PRO A 217 30.88 -4.25 25.48
CA PRO A 217 30.87 -5.20 26.59
C PRO A 217 31.05 -4.45 27.92
N ARG A 218 30.22 -4.87 28.90
CA ARG A 218 30.38 -4.70 30.36
C ARG A 218 29.96 -3.36 30.95
N SER A 219 28.65 -3.17 31.04
CA SER A 219 28.10 -2.35 32.13
C SER A 219 28.41 -2.99 33.49
N LEU A 220 28.68 -2.14 34.49
CA LEU A 220 28.90 -2.49 35.90
C LEU A 220 27.82 -3.43 36.46
N TRP A 221 26.61 -3.36 35.89
CA TRP A 221 25.45 -4.17 36.24
C TRP A 221 25.68 -5.69 36.03
N TRP A 222 26.47 -6.09 35.03
CA TRP A 222 26.82 -7.50 34.79
C TRP A 222 27.84 -8.04 35.83
N ARG A 223 28.64 -7.17 36.46
CA ARG A 223 29.52 -7.50 37.59
C ARG A 223 28.78 -7.61 38.92
N ILE A 224 27.69 -6.84 39.10
CA ILE A 224 26.91 -6.81 40.34
C ILE A 224 25.95 -8.00 40.43
N THR A 225 25.42 -8.48 39.30
CA THR A 225 24.39 -9.53 39.26
C THR A 225 24.93 -10.96 39.29
N ARG A 226 26.26 -11.17 39.19
CA ARG A 226 26.89 -12.50 39.26
C ARG A 226 28.18 -12.51 40.09
N PRO A 227 28.12 -12.23 41.41
CA PRO A 227 29.32 -12.05 42.23
C PRO A 227 30.08 -13.36 42.55
N PHE A 228 29.52 -14.54 42.28
CA PHE A 228 30.07 -15.83 42.73
C PHE A 228 30.29 -16.87 41.62
N ARG A 229 30.48 -16.46 40.37
CA ARG A 229 30.89 -17.40 39.30
C ARG A 229 32.41 -17.46 39.17
N GLN A 230 33.05 -17.94 40.22
CA GLN A 230 34.41 -18.48 40.21
C GLN A 230 34.42 -19.75 41.05
N PHE A 231 34.21 -20.88 40.40
CA PHE A 231 35.16 -21.99 40.29
C PHE A 231 34.83 -22.74 38.99
#